data_AF-A0A381TGV3-F1
#
_entry.id   AF-A0A381TGV3-F1
#
_cell.length_a   1.000
_cell.length_b   1.000
_cell.length_c   1.000
_cell.angle_alpha   90.00
_cell.angle_beta   90.00
_cell.angle_gamma   90.00
#
_symmetry.space_group_name_H-M   'P 1'
#
loop_
_entity.id
_entity.type
_entity.pdbx_description
1 polymer ?
#
loop_
_entity_poly.entity_id
_entity_poly.type
_entity_poly.pdbx_seq_one_letter_code
_entity_poly.pdbx_strand_id
1 'polypeptide(L)'
;VADSDTPLGGRPGSAGVNPGEEKAEFLAALCAQVGATGKPWTARDPVSEPVIRAWCDAMADGNPLYTSPDRAAAGPYGGIVAPPAMLQVWTMVGLHLGGPPERAVEDTPSAGVYQLLDDAGFVGVVATNATYSYDRLLRPGHLLTGTQTLAEVSEEKSTGLGVGHFVTTETLYTDQDGNRVGSMTLRILKFRPGTGRQGPEDDTAEERPVRPRPATNRSTDWFWDGCRAGQLRIQACDNCGHLQHPPAVRCLSCGGVDLGHTVASGRGTLYSWAVPHYPQAPAFDYPLVVGLVELEEGVRLVSNVTGVRPDQLNVDMPLELHWLDTDDDTTLHQFRPAAPRRRDSTLAAGDLEVGHRLPLSPVPIDTLLIVSTALATRDFQDVHHDPDAARAKGTPDIFMNILTSCGIVSRWIGDWAGPDVGWQSIDLRLGAPNHPGDTMTLSGSVTAVKSTDGHDLVTVGFEGANSLGTHVSGTAELVFGDLPGDRA
;
A
#
# COMPACT_ATOMS: atom_id res chain seq x y z
N VAL A 1 32.45 46.49 72.74
CA VAL A 1 32.58 46.08 71.33
C VAL A 1 32.79 44.58 71.34
N ALA A 2 31.74 43.83 71.05
CA ALA A 2 31.76 42.38 70.98
C ALA A 2 31.12 42.00 69.65
N ASP A 3 31.88 41.29 68.83
CA ASP A 3 31.51 40.74 67.52
C ASP A 3 30.63 39.50 67.67
N SER A 4 29.61 39.40 66.81
CA SER A 4 28.93 38.14 66.51
C SER A 4 28.45 38.16 65.06
N ASP A 5 29.19 37.51 64.17
CA ASP A 5 28.79 37.26 62.78
C ASP A 5 28.72 35.74 62.57
N THR A 6 27.53 35.25 62.21
CA THR A 6 27.26 33.85 61.88
C THR A 6 26.77 33.79 60.43
N PRO A 7 27.45 33.09 59.50
CA PRO A 7 26.89 32.84 58.18
C PRO A 7 26.08 31.54 58.16
N LEU A 8 24.88 31.64 57.59
CA LEU A 8 23.90 30.59 57.36
C LEU A 8 24.42 29.51 56.41
N GLY A 9 24.13 28.25 56.73
CA GLY A 9 24.51 27.07 55.96
C GLY A 9 23.89 27.04 54.55
N GLY A 10 24.72 26.70 53.57
CA GLY A 10 24.32 26.45 52.19
C GLY A 10 23.45 25.20 52.06
N ARG A 11 22.40 25.29 51.25
CA ARG A 11 21.60 24.14 50.80
C ARG A 11 22.47 23.19 49.96
N PRO A 12 22.29 21.86 50.06
CA PRO A 12 22.97 20.93 49.16
C PRO A 12 22.45 21.14 47.73
N GLY A 13 23.37 21.29 46.78
CA GLY A 13 23.04 21.36 45.36
C GLY A 13 22.40 20.06 44.91
N SER A 14 21.28 20.17 44.21
CA SER A 14 20.70 19.06 43.43
C SER A 14 21.77 18.59 42.44
N ALA A 15 22.20 17.34 42.58
CA ALA A 15 23.00 16.67 41.56
C ALA A 15 22.17 16.69 40.26
N GLY A 16 22.60 17.51 39.29
CA GLY A 16 22.01 17.49 37.96
C GLY A 16 22.40 16.17 37.32
N VAL A 17 21.45 15.26 37.19
CA VAL A 17 21.63 14.01 36.44
C VAL A 17 21.99 14.38 35.01
N ASN A 18 22.98 13.68 34.44
CA ASN A 18 23.40 13.92 33.07
C ASN A 18 22.30 13.45 32.11
N PRO A 19 21.84 14.27 31.14
CA PRO A 19 20.81 13.86 30.17
C PRO A 19 21.14 12.57 29.41
N GLY A 20 22.43 12.23 29.26
CA GLY A 20 22.85 10.96 28.67
C GLY A 20 22.63 9.74 29.59
N GLU A 21 22.75 9.92 30.90
CA GLU A 21 22.49 8.87 31.89
C GLU A 21 20.99 8.60 32.00
N GLU A 22 20.15 9.63 32.01
CA GLU A 22 18.68 9.48 32.01
C GLU A 22 18.17 8.71 30.78
N LYS A 23 18.74 8.98 29.59
CA LYS A 23 18.41 8.23 28.37
C LYS A 23 18.82 6.77 28.43
N ALA A 24 19.99 6.48 29.01
CA ALA A 24 20.49 5.11 29.15
C ALA A 24 19.66 4.30 30.16
N GLU A 25 19.29 4.91 31.30
CA GLU A 25 18.40 4.29 32.30
C GLU A 25 17.01 4.04 31.73
N PHE A 26 16.46 5.00 30.98
CA PHE A 26 15.17 4.85 30.31
C PHE A 26 15.20 3.70 29.30
N LEU A 27 16.22 3.64 28.44
CA LEU A 27 16.37 2.53 27.50
C LEU A 27 16.52 1.18 28.22
N ALA A 28 17.29 1.13 29.31
CA ALA A 28 17.43 -0.08 30.11
C ALA A 28 16.08 -0.54 30.69
N ALA A 29 15.23 0.38 31.13
CA ALA A 29 13.88 0.06 31.60
C ALA A 29 12.97 -0.50 30.50
N LEU A 30 13.07 0.02 29.27
CA LEU A 30 12.35 -0.55 28.12
C LEU A 30 12.88 -1.96 27.77
N CYS A 31 14.21 -2.10 27.67
CA CYS A 31 14.86 -3.36 27.31
C CYS A 31 14.69 -4.46 28.37
N ALA A 32 14.49 -4.09 29.64
CA ALA A 32 14.19 -5.05 30.71
C ALA A 32 12.87 -5.82 30.49
N GLN A 33 11.99 -5.33 29.62
CA GLN A 33 10.75 -6.03 29.26
C GLN A 33 10.93 -6.99 28.07
N VAL A 34 12.05 -6.93 27.34
CA VAL A 34 12.28 -7.77 26.16
C VAL A 34 12.31 -9.25 26.56
N GLY A 35 11.65 -10.09 25.76
CA GLY A 35 11.39 -11.50 26.04
C GLY A 35 10.13 -11.76 26.86
N ALA A 36 9.49 -10.73 27.43
CA ALA A 36 8.21 -10.91 28.10
C ALA A 36 7.14 -11.39 27.12
N THR A 37 6.37 -12.39 27.56
CA THR A 37 5.27 -13.00 26.80
C THR A 37 3.95 -12.68 27.51
N GLY A 38 2.95 -12.23 26.75
CA GLY A 38 1.63 -11.89 27.27
C GLY A 38 0.77 -13.13 27.53
N LYS A 39 -0.34 -12.95 28.24
CA LYS A 39 -1.36 -13.99 28.32
C LYS A 39 -1.93 -14.28 26.92
N PRO A 40 -2.17 -15.55 26.56
CA PRO A 40 -2.84 -15.88 25.30
C PRO A 40 -4.22 -15.22 25.23
N TRP A 41 -4.58 -14.67 24.08
CA TRP A 41 -5.92 -14.14 23.84
C TRP A 41 -6.56 -14.85 22.66
N THR A 42 -7.77 -15.37 22.90
CA THR A 42 -8.55 -16.05 21.87
C THR A 42 -9.37 -15.03 21.10
N ALA A 43 -9.41 -15.21 19.78
CA ALA A 43 -10.28 -14.47 18.87
C ALA A 43 -11.72 -14.49 19.38
N ARG A 44 -12.42 -13.37 19.20
CA ARG A 44 -13.81 -13.23 19.62
C ARG A 44 -14.73 -14.24 18.93
N ASP A 45 -14.49 -14.45 17.64
CA ASP A 45 -15.31 -15.25 16.76
C ASP A 45 -14.40 -16.23 15.98
N PRO A 46 -14.89 -17.44 15.64
CA PRO A 46 -14.17 -18.30 14.72
C PRO A 46 -14.05 -17.62 13.34
N VAL A 47 -13.05 -18.05 12.58
CA VAL A 47 -12.90 -17.73 11.16
C VAL A 47 -14.24 -18.02 10.48
N SER A 48 -14.79 -17.04 9.79
CA SER A 48 -16.15 -17.12 9.26
C SER A 48 -16.26 -16.50 7.88
N GLU A 49 -17.05 -17.13 7.01
CA GLU A 49 -17.23 -16.67 5.64
C GLU A 49 -17.79 -15.24 5.52
N PRO A 50 -18.71 -14.76 6.38
CA PRO A 50 -19.17 -13.37 6.29
C PRO A 50 -18.05 -12.35 6.45
N VAL A 51 -17.08 -12.62 7.36
CA VAL A 51 -15.93 -11.72 7.56
C VAL A 51 -14.94 -11.84 6.39
N ILE A 52 -14.75 -13.04 5.84
CA ILE A 52 -13.95 -13.25 4.62
C ILE A 52 -14.57 -12.48 3.43
N ARG A 53 -15.89 -12.55 3.25
CA ARG A 53 -16.60 -11.81 2.19
C ARG A 53 -16.47 -10.31 2.36
N ALA A 54 -16.66 -9.78 3.57
CA ALA A 54 -16.50 -8.35 3.85
C ALA A 54 -15.07 -7.86 3.54
N TRP A 55 -14.05 -8.67 3.83
CA TRP A 55 -12.67 -8.40 3.39
C TRP A 55 -12.55 -8.38 1.88
N CYS A 56 -13.08 -9.40 1.19
CA CYS A 56 -13.02 -9.51 -0.26
C CYS A 56 -13.71 -8.31 -0.94
N ASP A 57 -14.85 -7.86 -0.42
CA ASP A 57 -15.56 -6.68 -0.93
C ASP A 57 -14.72 -5.40 -0.77
N ALA A 58 -14.15 -5.17 0.42
CA ALA A 58 -13.36 -3.96 0.69
C ALA A 58 -12.03 -3.92 -0.07
N MET A 59 -11.37 -5.08 -0.19
CA MET A 59 -10.10 -5.22 -0.91
C MET A 59 -10.30 -5.44 -2.41
N ALA A 60 -11.53 -5.58 -2.90
CA ALA A 60 -11.86 -6.04 -4.25
C ALA A 60 -11.11 -7.33 -4.63
N ASP A 61 -11.00 -8.28 -3.69
CA ASP A 61 -10.34 -9.57 -3.91
C ASP A 61 -11.36 -10.63 -4.36
N GLY A 62 -11.35 -10.92 -5.65
CA GLY A 62 -12.21 -11.93 -6.28
C GLY A 62 -11.62 -13.34 -6.35
N ASN A 63 -10.69 -13.75 -5.47
CA ASN A 63 -10.16 -15.12 -5.54
C ASN A 63 -11.31 -16.11 -5.25
N PRO A 64 -11.64 -17.02 -6.17
CA PRO A 64 -12.78 -17.90 -5.98
C PRO A 64 -12.58 -18.88 -4.81
N LEU A 65 -11.34 -19.14 -4.36
CA LEU A 65 -11.09 -19.95 -3.15
C LEU A 65 -11.61 -19.31 -1.86
N TYR A 66 -11.89 -18.00 -1.87
CA TYR A 66 -12.34 -17.27 -0.67
C TYR A 66 -13.87 -17.13 -0.61
N THR A 67 -14.56 -17.26 -1.75
CA THR A 67 -15.98 -16.89 -1.87
C THR A 67 -16.86 -17.91 -2.59
N SER A 68 -16.29 -18.83 -3.39
CA SER A 68 -17.05 -19.84 -4.13
C SER A 68 -16.86 -21.23 -3.51
N PRO A 69 -17.89 -21.79 -2.83
CA PRO A 69 -17.78 -23.10 -2.19
C PRO A 69 -17.39 -24.22 -3.16
N ASP A 70 -18.00 -24.25 -4.35
CA ASP A 70 -17.74 -25.29 -5.36
C ASP A 70 -16.29 -25.21 -5.87
N ARG A 71 -15.79 -24.00 -6.16
CA ARG A 71 -14.42 -23.82 -6.64
C ARG A 71 -13.39 -24.07 -5.54
N ALA A 72 -13.71 -23.71 -4.30
CA ALA A 72 -12.84 -23.94 -3.16
C ALA A 72 -12.75 -25.43 -2.80
N ALA A 73 -13.87 -26.17 -2.87
CA ALA A 73 -13.91 -27.62 -2.68
C ALA A 73 -13.10 -28.38 -3.74
N ALA A 74 -13.12 -27.91 -4.99
CA ALA A 74 -12.29 -28.44 -6.07
C ALA A 74 -10.84 -27.93 -6.06
N GLY A 75 -10.53 -26.94 -5.21
CA GLY A 75 -9.22 -26.33 -5.08
C GLY A 75 -8.27 -27.14 -4.19
N PRO A 76 -7.02 -26.69 -4.04
CA PRO A 76 -5.98 -27.43 -3.33
C PRO A 76 -6.22 -27.54 -1.83
N TYR A 77 -7.11 -26.72 -1.26
CA TYR A 77 -7.46 -26.73 0.16
C TYR A 77 -8.76 -27.49 0.47
N GLY A 78 -9.48 -28.00 -0.54
CA GLY A 78 -10.71 -28.78 -0.32
C GLY A 78 -11.88 -28.02 0.34
N GLY A 79 -11.83 -26.68 0.39
CA GLY A 79 -12.86 -25.83 0.99
C GLY A 79 -12.43 -24.36 1.03
N ILE A 80 -13.35 -23.49 1.47
CA ILE A 80 -13.08 -22.05 1.60
C ILE A 80 -11.91 -21.83 2.56
N VAL A 81 -11.00 -20.94 2.15
CA VAL A 81 -9.91 -20.44 2.99
C VAL A 81 -10.01 -18.92 3.14
N ALA A 82 -9.48 -18.38 4.23
CA ALA A 82 -9.31 -16.95 4.38
C ALA A 82 -8.09 -16.46 3.57
N PRO A 83 -8.15 -15.26 2.96
CA PRO A 83 -6.98 -14.60 2.40
C PRO A 83 -5.80 -14.59 3.38
N PRO A 84 -4.55 -14.78 2.92
CA PRO A 84 -3.38 -14.91 3.79
C PRO A 84 -3.16 -13.67 4.67
N ALA A 85 -3.39 -12.47 4.12
CA ALA A 85 -3.27 -11.20 4.84
C ALA A 85 -4.29 -11.04 6.01
N MET A 86 -5.25 -11.96 6.17
CA MET A 86 -6.21 -11.92 7.28
C MET A 86 -5.71 -12.57 8.59
N LEU A 87 -4.49 -13.12 8.64
CA LEU A 87 -4.00 -13.87 9.81
C LEU A 87 -4.23 -13.13 11.15
N GLN A 88 -3.83 -11.86 11.21
CA GLN A 88 -3.98 -11.04 12.43
C GLN A 88 -5.44 -10.60 12.68
N VAL A 89 -6.25 -10.41 11.62
CA VAL A 89 -7.58 -9.78 11.66
C VAL A 89 -8.50 -10.43 12.69
N TRP A 90 -8.46 -11.77 12.80
CA TRP A 90 -9.31 -12.53 13.72
C TRP A 90 -9.05 -12.23 15.20
N THR A 91 -7.83 -11.80 15.51
CA THR A 91 -7.41 -11.46 16.88
C THR A 91 -7.43 -9.96 17.15
N MET A 92 -7.83 -9.14 16.18
CA MET A 92 -8.01 -7.71 16.35
C MET A 92 -9.21 -7.41 17.24
N VAL A 93 -8.99 -6.49 18.18
CA VAL A 93 -10.00 -6.01 19.11
C VAL A 93 -11.22 -5.44 18.36
N GLY A 94 -12.40 -5.56 18.96
CA GLY A 94 -13.61 -4.95 18.41
C GLY A 94 -13.59 -3.43 18.49
N LEU A 95 -14.51 -2.79 17.78
CA LEU A 95 -14.78 -1.36 17.91
C LEU A 95 -15.38 -1.08 19.29
N HIS A 96 -14.77 -0.17 20.05
CA HIS A 96 -15.25 0.31 21.34
C HIS A 96 -15.59 1.80 21.20
N LEU A 97 -16.86 2.16 21.45
CA LEU A 97 -17.27 3.56 21.43
C LEU A 97 -16.83 4.24 22.73
N GLY A 98 -16.26 5.44 22.63
CA GLY A 98 -15.81 6.22 23.79
C GLY A 98 -14.32 6.15 24.10
N GLY A 99 -13.52 5.48 23.26
CA GLY A 99 -12.05 5.48 23.34
C GLY A 99 -11.45 4.15 22.86
N PRO A 100 -10.12 4.09 22.66
CA PRO A 100 -9.45 2.83 22.40
C PRO A 100 -9.67 1.87 23.59
N PRO A 101 -9.83 0.55 23.35
CA PRO A 101 -9.93 -0.40 24.44
C PRO A 101 -8.67 -0.33 25.32
N GLU A 102 -8.86 -0.33 26.65
CA GLU A 102 -7.74 -0.43 27.59
C GLU A 102 -6.98 -1.73 27.34
N ARG A 103 -5.66 -1.62 27.14
CA ARG A 103 -4.76 -2.77 27.01
C ARG A 103 -4.15 -3.03 28.39
N ALA A 104 -4.51 -4.15 29.01
CA ALA A 104 -3.87 -4.56 30.26
C ALA A 104 -2.40 -4.95 29.98
N VAL A 105 -1.47 -4.37 30.74
CA VAL A 105 -0.01 -4.58 30.58
C VAL A 105 0.37 -6.07 30.65
N GLU A 106 -0.31 -6.80 31.52
CA GLU A 106 -0.18 -8.25 31.72
C GLU A 106 -0.68 -9.11 30.55
N ASP A 107 -1.60 -8.59 29.74
CA ASP A 107 -2.16 -9.32 28.59
C ASP A 107 -1.38 -9.02 27.30
N THR A 108 -0.63 -7.92 27.27
CA THR A 108 0.12 -7.49 26.10
C THR A 108 1.44 -6.85 26.53
N PRO A 109 2.59 -7.52 26.37
CA PRO A 109 3.90 -6.99 26.82
C PRO A 109 4.25 -5.65 26.19
N SER A 110 3.83 -5.43 24.95
CA SER A 110 4.03 -4.14 24.28
C SER A 110 3.24 -3.00 24.93
N ALA A 111 2.13 -3.27 25.61
CA ALA A 111 1.36 -2.24 26.31
C ALA A 111 2.16 -1.60 27.46
N GLY A 112 2.96 -2.38 28.20
CA GLY A 112 3.85 -1.85 29.24
C GLY A 112 4.92 -0.92 28.67
N VAL A 113 5.57 -1.33 27.59
CA VAL A 113 6.55 -0.50 26.88
C VAL A 113 5.91 0.74 26.25
N TYR A 114 4.72 0.62 25.67
CA TYR A 114 4.00 1.75 25.10
C TYR A 114 3.63 2.79 26.16
N GLN A 115 3.15 2.35 27.33
CA GLN A 115 2.84 3.27 28.43
C GLN A 115 4.08 4.05 28.90
N LEU A 116 5.22 3.37 29.09
CA LEU A 116 6.49 4.05 29.44
C LEU A 116 6.92 5.07 28.38
N LEU A 117 6.71 4.75 27.10
CA LEU A 117 6.99 5.66 26.00
C LEU A 117 6.02 6.84 25.95
N ASP A 118 4.72 6.61 26.18
CA ASP A 118 3.69 7.64 26.27
C ASP A 118 3.97 8.63 27.41
N ASP A 119 4.29 8.11 28.60
CA ASP A 119 4.65 8.91 29.78
C ASP A 119 5.91 9.76 29.55
N ALA A 120 6.82 9.29 28.70
CA ALA A 120 8.03 10.00 28.28
C ALA A 120 7.82 10.92 27.04
N GLY A 121 6.57 11.09 26.60
CA GLY A 121 6.17 12.01 25.52
C GLY A 121 6.25 11.44 24.11
N PHE A 122 6.56 10.14 23.93
CA PHE A 122 6.57 9.46 22.64
C PHE A 122 5.15 9.00 22.24
N VAL A 123 4.24 9.96 22.14
CA VAL A 123 2.80 9.71 21.96
C VAL A 123 2.40 9.36 20.52
N GLY A 124 3.22 9.72 19.53
CA GLY A 124 3.01 9.35 18.13
C GLY A 124 3.24 7.86 17.92
N VAL A 125 2.43 7.21 17.08
CA VAL A 125 2.52 5.77 16.79
C VAL A 125 2.32 5.51 15.30
N VAL A 126 3.19 4.69 14.72
CA VAL A 126 3.03 4.24 13.32
C VAL A 126 3.62 2.83 13.15
N ALA A 127 2.94 1.96 12.41
CA ALA A 127 3.50 0.68 11.99
C ALA A 127 4.51 0.89 10.87
N THR A 128 5.64 0.19 10.92
CA THR A 128 6.76 0.38 9.97
C THR A 128 7.14 -0.89 9.23
N ASN A 129 7.03 -2.06 9.87
CA ASN A 129 7.24 -3.34 9.22
C ASN A 129 6.23 -4.36 9.74
N ALA A 130 5.83 -5.27 8.87
CA ALA A 130 5.09 -6.47 9.24
C ALA A 130 5.62 -7.66 8.43
N THR A 131 5.91 -8.75 9.12
CA THR A 131 6.27 -10.04 8.52
C THR A 131 5.23 -11.05 8.94
N TYR A 132 4.52 -11.63 7.98
CA TYR A 132 3.57 -12.72 8.20
C TYR A 132 4.20 -14.00 7.69
N SER A 133 4.18 -15.05 8.51
CA SER A 133 4.59 -16.40 8.13
C SER A 133 3.41 -17.34 8.31
N TYR A 134 3.14 -18.16 7.29
CA TYR A 134 2.00 -19.05 7.25
C TYR A 134 2.48 -20.50 7.30
N ASP A 135 2.00 -21.24 8.29
CA ASP A 135 2.17 -22.70 8.32
C ASP A 135 1.06 -23.37 7.51
N ARG A 136 -0.14 -22.76 7.53
CA ARG A 136 -1.30 -23.11 6.69
C ARG A 136 -2.27 -21.94 6.62
N LEU A 137 -3.11 -21.90 5.57
CA LEU A 137 -4.20 -20.93 5.49
C LEU A 137 -5.35 -21.29 6.45
N LEU A 138 -6.07 -20.26 6.90
CA LEU A 138 -7.20 -20.41 7.81
C LEU A 138 -8.44 -20.86 7.05
N ARG A 139 -9.29 -21.66 7.71
CA ARG A 139 -10.56 -22.17 7.16
C ARG A 139 -11.71 -21.75 8.08
N PRO A 140 -12.93 -21.55 7.54
CA PRO A 140 -14.11 -21.35 8.37
C PRO A 140 -14.21 -22.38 9.50
N GLY A 141 -14.48 -21.92 10.72
CA GLY A 141 -14.55 -22.74 11.93
C GLY A 141 -13.29 -22.76 12.78
N HIS A 142 -12.11 -22.43 12.23
CA HIS A 142 -10.90 -22.28 13.07
C HIS A 142 -11.10 -21.15 14.08
N LEU A 143 -10.77 -21.39 15.36
CA LEU A 143 -10.76 -20.36 16.37
C LEU A 143 -9.33 -20.07 16.78
N LEU A 144 -8.86 -18.85 16.53
CA LEU A 144 -7.45 -18.52 16.75
C LEU A 144 -7.17 -18.04 18.17
N THR A 145 -6.02 -18.45 18.70
CA THR A 145 -5.41 -17.89 19.90
C THR A 145 -4.06 -17.28 19.54
N GLY A 146 -3.90 -15.99 19.85
CA GLY A 146 -2.65 -15.25 19.71
C GLY A 146 -1.86 -15.24 21.01
N THR A 147 -0.53 -15.29 20.92
CA THR A 147 0.39 -15.07 22.06
C THR A 147 1.52 -14.15 21.61
N GLN A 148 1.65 -12.98 22.24
CA GLN A 148 2.60 -11.93 21.87
C GLN A 148 3.82 -11.97 22.77
N THR A 149 4.99 -11.87 22.17
CA THR A 149 6.27 -11.66 22.84
C THR A 149 6.83 -10.31 22.41
N LEU A 150 7.37 -9.55 23.35
CA LEU A 150 8.18 -8.37 23.03
C LEU A 150 9.57 -8.84 22.58
N ALA A 151 9.88 -8.68 21.29
CA ALA A 151 11.11 -9.22 20.70
C ALA A 151 12.29 -8.24 20.78
N GLU A 152 12.05 -6.94 20.57
CA GLU A 152 13.11 -5.94 20.55
C GLU A 152 12.57 -4.54 20.89
N VAL A 153 13.40 -3.73 21.54
CA VAL A 153 13.22 -2.28 21.61
C VAL A 153 14.52 -1.61 21.16
N SER A 154 14.45 -0.71 20.18
CA SER A 154 15.63 -0.01 19.71
C SER A 154 16.05 1.11 20.66
N GLU A 155 17.30 1.53 20.54
CA GLU A 155 17.73 2.87 21.01
C GLU A 155 16.87 3.98 20.38
N GLU A 156 16.97 5.19 20.93
CA GLU A 156 16.35 6.39 20.36
C GLU A 156 16.92 6.64 18.95
N LYS A 157 16.03 6.81 17.96
CA LYS A 157 16.38 7.09 16.55
C LYS A 157 15.70 8.37 16.09
N SER A 158 16.42 9.16 15.30
CA SER A 158 15.87 10.32 14.59
C SER A 158 15.29 9.87 13.25
N THR A 159 14.00 10.10 13.03
CA THR A 159 13.28 9.75 11.81
C THR A 159 12.65 10.99 11.15
N GLY A 160 12.04 10.83 9.98
CA GLY A 160 11.26 11.90 9.35
C GLY A 160 10.04 12.32 10.16
N LEU A 161 9.40 11.37 10.86
CA LEU A 161 8.20 11.63 11.68
C LEU A 161 8.53 12.19 13.07
N GLY A 162 9.69 11.83 13.61
CA GLY A 162 10.09 12.19 14.97
C GLY A 162 11.30 11.46 15.48
N VAL A 163 11.82 11.95 16.59
CA VAL A 163 12.71 11.19 17.47
C VAL A 163 11.87 10.15 18.21
N GLY A 164 12.27 8.88 18.15
CA GLY A 164 11.45 7.77 18.66
C GLY A 164 12.19 6.46 18.89
N HIS A 165 11.48 5.47 19.41
CA HIS A 165 11.94 4.11 19.63
C HIS A 165 11.12 3.15 18.76
N PHE A 166 11.80 2.19 18.14
CA PHE A 166 11.13 1.07 17.50
C PHE A 166 10.86 -0.02 18.52
N VAL A 167 9.65 -0.57 18.49
CA VAL A 167 9.19 -1.68 19.32
C VAL A 167 8.79 -2.80 18.39
N THR A 168 9.49 -3.92 18.47
CA THR A 168 9.22 -5.12 17.67
C THR A 168 8.54 -6.18 18.53
N THR A 169 7.43 -6.69 18.06
CA THR A 169 6.67 -7.77 18.71
C THR A 169 6.56 -8.97 17.79
N GLU A 170 6.53 -10.16 18.36
CA GLU A 170 6.25 -11.41 17.67
C GLU A 170 4.98 -12.01 18.22
N THR A 171 4.04 -12.37 17.34
CA THR A 171 2.79 -13.03 17.71
C THR A 171 2.75 -14.42 17.10
N LEU A 172 2.64 -15.44 17.94
CA LEU A 172 2.36 -16.80 17.53
C LEU A 172 0.84 -17.01 17.47
N TYR A 173 0.35 -17.63 16.39
CA TYR A 173 -1.05 -17.99 16.24
C TYR A 173 -1.22 -19.50 16.26
N THR A 174 -2.18 -19.96 17.06
CA THR A 174 -2.60 -21.36 17.17
C THR A 174 -4.10 -21.49 16.96
N ASP A 175 -4.57 -22.66 16.53
CA ASP A 175 -6.00 -22.99 16.47
C ASP A 175 -6.55 -23.49 17.83
N GLN A 176 -7.83 -23.86 17.87
CA GLN A 176 -8.50 -24.36 19.07
C GLN A 176 -7.90 -25.65 19.65
N ASP A 177 -7.14 -26.38 18.85
CA ASP A 177 -6.49 -27.63 19.23
C ASP A 177 -5.01 -27.41 19.63
N GLY A 178 -4.54 -26.16 19.60
CA GLY A 178 -3.18 -25.77 19.94
C GLY A 178 -2.17 -25.96 18.80
N ASN A 179 -2.62 -26.29 17.59
CA ASN A 179 -1.72 -26.44 16.45
C ASN A 179 -1.34 -25.06 15.91
N ARG A 180 -0.06 -24.88 15.53
CA ARG A 180 0.41 -23.65 14.92
C ARG A 180 -0.24 -23.43 13.56
N VAL A 181 -0.68 -22.20 13.30
CA VAL A 181 -1.20 -21.78 11.98
C VAL A 181 -0.28 -20.76 11.29
N GLY A 182 0.51 -20.04 12.06
CA GLY A 182 1.44 -19.04 11.55
C GLY A 182 1.96 -18.12 12.65
N SER A 183 2.68 -17.08 12.25
CA SER A 183 3.19 -16.04 13.14
C SER A 183 3.25 -14.69 12.45
N MET A 184 3.32 -13.63 13.24
CA MET A 184 3.50 -12.27 12.75
C MET A 184 4.56 -11.53 13.56
N THR A 185 5.53 -10.93 12.90
CA THR A 185 6.43 -9.94 13.49
C THR A 185 5.95 -8.55 13.10
N LEU A 186 5.71 -7.68 14.08
CA LEU A 186 5.25 -6.30 13.85
C LEU A 186 6.21 -5.32 14.51
N ARG A 187 6.69 -4.35 13.72
CA ARG A 187 7.55 -3.27 14.20
C ARG A 187 6.82 -1.94 14.13
N ILE A 188 6.67 -1.29 15.28
CA ILE A 188 6.04 0.03 15.42
C ILE A 188 7.09 1.06 15.85
N LEU A 189 6.99 2.27 15.33
CA LEU A 189 7.70 3.43 15.83
C LEU A 189 6.80 4.21 16.78
N LYS A 190 7.24 4.35 18.03
CA LYS A 190 6.69 5.33 18.99
C LYS A 190 7.59 6.56 18.95
N PHE A 191 7.05 7.74 18.66
CA PHE A 191 7.84 8.94 18.41
C PHE A 191 7.23 10.18 19.06
N ARG A 192 8.05 11.21 19.29
CA ARG A 192 7.58 12.54 19.72
C ARG A 192 7.14 13.35 18.48
N PRO A 193 5.85 13.71 18.35
CA PRO A 193 5.41 14.57 17.25
C PRO A 193 6.17 15.90 17.23
N GLY A 194 6.37 16.48 16.04
CA GLY A 194 7.06 17.77 15.88
C GLY A 194 8.59 17.74 16.07
N THR A 195 9.17 16.58 16.36
CA THR A 195 10.65 16.41 16.46
C THR A 195 11.26 15.74 15.22
N GLY A 196 10.46 15.56 14.17
CA GLY A 196 10.90 14.96 12.92
C GLY A 196 11.93 15.82 12.21
N ARG A 197 12.71 15.22 11.31
CA ARG A 197 13.53 16.01 10.39
C ARG A 197 12.59 16.88 9.57
N GLN A 198 12.61 18.18 9.83
CA GLN A 198 11.97 19.15 8.96
C GLN A 198 12.61 18.98 7.58
N GLY A 199 11.79 18.65 6.58
CA GLY A 199 12.15 18.96 5.20
C GLY A 199 12.39 20.47 5.10
N PRO A 200 13.05 20.95 4.03
CA PRO A 200 13.10 22.40 3.80
C PRO A 200 11.69 22.96 3.95
N GLU A 201 11.51 23.93 4.85
CA GLU A 201 10.25 24.67 4.98
C GLU A 201 9.91 25.18 3.59
N ASP A 202 8.81 24.70 3.02
CA ASP A 202 8.28 25.18 1.75
C ASP A 202 7.57 26.51 2.01
N ASP A 203 8.30 27.45 2.62
CA ASP A 203 7.82 28.78 3.05
C ASP A 203 7.69 29.75 1.86
N THR A 204 7.87 29.21 0.66
CA THR A 204 7.59 29.86 -0.63
C THR A 204 7.03 28.83 -1.60
N ALA A 205 5.88 28.24 -1.31
CA ALA A 205 5.07 27.61 -2.35
C ALA A 205 4.60 28.72 -3.32
N GLU A 206 5.48 29.15 -4.22
CA GLU A 206 5.10 29.94 -5.38
C GLU A 206 4.00 29.15 -6.11
N GLU A 207 2.87 29.82 -6.35
CA GLU A 207 1.71 29.22 -7.00
C GLU A 207 2.15 28.63 -8.34
N ARG A 208 2.10 27.28 -8.43
CA ARG A 208 2.62 26.56 -9.58
C ARG A 208 1.92 27.08 -10.85
N PRO A 209 2.66 27.51 -11.88
CA PRO A 209 2.03 28.02 -13.08
C PRO A 209 1.19 26.92 -13.74
N VAL A 210 0.01 27.32 -14.21
CA VAL A 210 -0.93 26.43 -14.91
C VAL A 210 -0.28 25.85 -16.17
N ARG A 211 -0.59 24.59 -16.49
CA ARG A 211 -0.10 23.96 -17.72
C ARG A 211 -0.54 24.76 -18.95
N PRO A 212 0.36 24.96 -19.94
CA PRO A 212 -0.01 25.65 -21.17
C PRO A 212 -1.19 24.97 -21.86
N ARG A 213 -2.20 25.76 -22.23
CA ARG A 213 -3.38 25.25 -22.93
C ARG A 213 -2.99 24.72 -24.32
N PRO A 214 -3.53 23.56 -24.74
CA PRO A 214 -3.34 23.09 -26.10
C PRO A 214 -3.83 24.10 -27.14
N ALA A 215 -3.17 24.15 -28.29
CA ALA A 215 -3.65 24.97 -29.40
C ALA A 215 -4.99 24.43 -29.93
N THR A 216 -6.00 25.30 -29.98
CA THR A 216 -7.33 24.98 -30.48
C THR A 216 -7.60 25.69 -31.81
N ASN A 217 -8.35 25.03 -32.69
CA ASN A 217 -8.88 25.59 -33.93
C ASN A 217 -10.04 24.70 -34.40
N ARG A 218 -10.79 25.15 -35.42
CA ARG A 218 -11.97 24.42 -35.94
C ARG A 218 -11.72 22.95 -36.29
N SER A 219 -10.49 22.56 -36.61
CA SER A 219 -10.13 21.18 -36.95
C SER A 219 -9.82 20.31 -35.74
N THR A 220 -9.65 20.90 -34.54
CA THR A 220 -9.31 20.22 -33.28
C THR A 220 -10.29 20.51 -32.13
N ASP A 221 -11.16 21.53 -32.24
CA ASP A 221 -12.10 21.90 -31.17
C ASP A 221 -12.99 20.72 -30.74
N TRP A 222 -13.49 19.93 -31.70
CA TRP A 222 -14.32 18.74 -31.42
C TRP A 222 -13.61 17.66 -30.58
N PHE A 223 -12.27 17.58 -30.67
CA PHE A 223 -11.44 16.66 -29.90
C PHE A 223 -11.34 17.14 -28.45
N TRP A 224 -11.04 18.42 -28.24
CA TRP A 224 -10.94 19.03 -26.91
C TRP A 224 -12.30 19.15 -26.20
N ASP A 225 -13.38 19.40 -26.95
CA ASP A 225 -14.76 19.27 -26.46
C ASP A 225 -15.04 17.84 -26.00
N GLY A 226 -14.45 16.84 -26.68
CA GLY A 226 -14.51 15.45 -26.25
C GLY A 226 -13.81 15.24 -24.92
N CYS A 227 -12.57 15.71 -24.78
CA CYS A 227 -11.81 15.58 -23.52
C CYS A 227 -12.57 16.21 -22.35
N ARG A 228 -13.11 17.43 -22.51
CA ARG A 228 -13.97 18.08 -21.48
C ARG A 228 -15.23 17.28 -21.15
N ALA A 229 -15.76 16.53 -22.10
CA ALA A 229 -16.92 15.65 -21.89
C ALA A 229 -16.53 14.24 -21.40
N GLY A 230 -15.25 13.99 -21.08
CA GLY A 230 -14.76 12.67 -20.68
C GLY A 230 -14.77 11.64 -21.82
N GLN A 231 -14.62 12.10 -23.06
CA GLN A 231 -14.68 11.27 -24.27
C GLN A 231 -13.42 11.45 -25.11
N LEU A 232 -12.60 10.40 -25.26
CA LEU A 232 -11.49 10.43 -26.21
C LEU A 232 -12.04 10.17 -27.62
N ARG A 233 -12.20 11.22 -28.41
CA ARG A 233 -12.78 11.12 -29.76
C ARG A 233 -11.69 10.91 -30.81
N ILE A 234 -11.91 9.98 -31.73
CA ILE A 234 -11.02 9.70 -32.89
C ILE A 234 -11.76 10.10 -34.16
N GLN A 235 -11.07 10.79 -35.08
CA GLN A 235 -11.69 11.21 -36.34
C GLN A 235 -12.01 9.98 -37.19
N ALA A 236 -13.24 9.92 -37.69
CA ALA A 236 -13.76 8.82 -38.49
C ALA A 236 -14.30 9.34 -39.82
N CYS A 237 -14.01 8.66 -40.93
CA CYS A 237 -14.61 9.02 -42.21
C CYS A 237 -16.00 8.41 -42.35
N ASP A 238 -17.02 9.24 -42.57
CA ASP A 238 -18.41 8.80 -42.69
C ASP A 238 -18.65 8.02 -43.99
N ASN A 239 -17.77 8.17 -44.98
CA ASN A 239 -17.88 7.49 -46.28
C ASN A 239 -17.25 6.10 -46.32
N CYS A 240 -16.16 5.86 -45.57
CA CYS A 240 -15.41 4.58 -45.64
C CYS A 240 -15.05 3.96 -44.28
N GLY A 241 -15.40 4.62 -43.17
CA GLY A 241 -15.12 4.13 -41.81
C GLY A 241 -13.66 4.23 -41.36
N HIS A 242 -12.75 4.77 -42.19
CA HIS A 242 -11.34 4.91 -41.82
C HIS A 242 -11.16 5.82 -40.61
N LEU A 243 -10.45 5.33 -39.59
CA LEU A 243 -10.07 6.09 -38.40
C LEU A 243 -8.68 6.69 -38.60
N GLN A 244 -8.50 7.95 -38.20
CA GLN A 244 -7.21 8.64 -38.36
C GLN A 244 -6.86 9.53 -37.17
N HIS A 245 -5.58 9.50 -36.81
CA HIS A 245 -4.93 10.43 -35.89
C HIS A 245 -3.50 10.70 -36.40
N PRO A 246 -3.01 11.95 -36.43
CA PRO A 246 -3.70 13.18 -36.06
C PRO A 246 -4.88 13.53 -36.99
N PRO A 247 -5.84 14.37 -36.56
CA PRO A 247 -6.94 14.81 -37.40
C PRO A 247 -6.45 15.48 -38.69
N ALA A 248 -7.14 15.22 -39.80
CA ALA A 248 -6.87 15.85 -41.09
C ALA A 248 -8.16 16.42 -41.70
N VAL A 249 -8.02 17.32 -42.67
CA VAL A 249 -9.14 17.99 -43.35
C VAL A 249 -9.84 17.14 -44.42
N ARG A 250 -9.27 15.96 -44.73
CA ARG A 250 -9.84 14.93 -45.63
C ARG A 250 -9.47 13.55 -45.09
N CYS A 251 -10.21 12.53 -45.51
CA CYS A 251 -9.87 11.14 -45.21
C CYS A 251 -8.56 10.75 -45.89
N LEU A 252 -7.61 10.20 -45.11
CA LEU A 252 -6.31 9.75 -45.62
C LEU A 252 -6.39 8.48 -46.47
N SER A 253 -7.52 7.76 -46.41
CA SER A 253 -7.77 6.54 -47.19
C SER A 253 -8.51 6.84 -48.51
N CYS A 254 -9.71 7.44 -48.45
CA CYS A 254 -10.55 7.65 -49.64
C CYS A 254 -10.60 9.10 -50.17
N GLY A 255 -10.02 10.07 -49.46
CA GLY A 255 -10.04 11.48 -49.84
C GLY A 255 -11.36 12.23 -49.56
N GLY A 256 -12.37 11.56 -49.02
CA GLY A 256 -13.67 12.15 -48.64
C GLY A 256 -13.54 13.28 -47.61
N VAL A 257 -14.51 14.19 -47.60
CA VAL A 257 -14.56 15.35 -46.69
C VAL A 257 -15.60 15.23 -45.58
N ASP A 258 -16.46 14.22 -45.66
CA ASP A 258 -17.45 13.88 -44.63
C ASP A 258 -16.73 13.12 -43.51
N LEU A 259 -16.39 13.85 -42.45
CA LEU A 259 -15.58 13.41 -41.33
C LEU A 259 -16.35 13.65 -40.02
N GLY A 260 -16.76 12.55 -39.39
CA GLY A 260 -17.29 12.52 -38.04
C GLY A 260 -16.21 12.10 -37.04
N HIS A 261 -16.67 11.52 -35.93
CA HIS A 261 -15.80 10.91 -34.93
C HIS A 261 -16.45 9.66 -34.33
N THR A 262 -15.60 8.79 -33.78
CA THR A 262 -16.01 7.72 -32.85
C THR A 262 -15.41 8.00 -31.48
N VAL A 263 -16.03 7.47 -30.43
CA VAL A 263 -15.47 7.53 -29.07
C VAL A 263 -14.62 6.28 -28.86
N ALA A 264 -13.36 6.46 -28.51
CA ALA A 264 -12.42 5.39 -28.22
C ALA A 264 -12.77 4.68 -26.90
N SER A 265 -12.38 3.41 -26.78
CA SER A 265 -12.51 2.63 -25.55
C SER A 265 -11.68 3.20 -24.40
N GLY A 266 -10.65 4.00 -24.73
CA GLY A 266 -9.66 4.48 -23.78
C GLY A 266 -8.60 3.44 -23.42
N ARG A 267 -8.61 2.27 -24.04
CA ARG A 267 -7.59 1.23 -23.85
C ARG A 267 -6.58 1.25 -25.00
N GLY A 268 -5.34 0.91 -24.68
CA GLY A 268 -4.28 0.80 -25.66
C GLY A 268 -3.05 0.10 -25.11
N THR A 269 -1.98 0.10 -25.90
CA THR A 269 -0.67 -0.43 -25.52
C THR A 269 0.41 0.62 -25.75
N LEU A 270 1.48 0.56 -24.96
CA LEU A 270 2.62 1.46 -25.13
C LEU A 270 3.44 1.04 -26.35
N TYR A 271 3.32 1.76 -27.46
CA TYR A 271 4.09 1.45 -28.68
C TYR A 271 5.56 1.92 -28.58
N SER A 272 5.78 3.13 -28.06
CA SER A 272 7.12 3.68 -27.81
C SER A 272 7.05 4.84 -26.83
N TRP A 273 8.17 5.23 -26.21
CA TRP A 273 8.19 6.36 -25.27
C TRP A 273 9.53 7.12 -25.29
N ALA A 274 9.49 8.35 -24.79
CA ALA A 274 10.67 9.18 -24.54
C ALA A 274 10.49 9.98 -23.24
N VAL A 275 11.61 10.29 -22.58
CA VAL A 275 11.65 11.13 -21.36
C VAL A 275 12.47 12.39 -21.66
N PRO A 276 11.83 13.53 -21.97
CA PRO A 276 12.53 14.81 -22.04
C PRO A 276 13.14 15.19 -20.68
N HIS A 277 14.46 15.42 -20.66
CA HIS A 277 15.20 15.80 -19.44
C HIS A 277 15.40 17.32 -19.29
N TYR A 278 15.54 18.07 -20.39
CA TYR A 278 15.82 19.52 -20.37
C TYR A 278 15.25 20.24 -21.61
N PRO A 279 14.74 21.50 -21.50
CA PRO A 279 14.53 22.25 -20.26
C PRO A 279 13.32 21.74 -19.48
N GLN A 280 13.37 21.87 -18.15
CA GLN A 280 12.21 21.63 -17.30
C GLN A 280 11.39 22.92 -17.18
N ALA A 281 10.08 22.80 -17.30
CA ALA A 281 9.13 23.90 -17.17
C ALA A 281 8.33 23.72 -15.86
N PRO A 282 8.20 24.76 -15.01
CA PRO A 282 7.57 24.64 -13.69
C PRO A 282 6.12 24.12 -13.68
N ALA A 283 5.42 24.21 -14.80
CA ALA A 283 4.04 23.74 -14.92
C ALA A 283 3.91 22.19 -15.01
N PHE A 284 5.01 21.48 -15.22
CA PHE A 284 5.02 20.02 -15.44
C PHE A 284 5.67 19.27 -14.28
N ASP A 285 5.19 18.04 -14.09
CA ASP A 285 5.77 17.08 -13.16
C ASP A 285 6.85 16.25 -13.89
N TYR A 286 7.98 16.01 -13.22
CA TYR A 286 9.11 15.26 -13.77
C TYR A 286 9.40 13.99 -12.95
N PRO A 287 9.86 12.89 -13.58
CA PRO A 287 10.16 12.74 -15.00
C PRO A 287 8.90 12.74 -15.89
N LEU A 288 8.92 13.53 -16.96
CA LEU A 288 7.81 13.63 -17.89
C LEU A 288 7.90 12.50 -18.91
N VAL A 289 7.10 11.45 -18.76
CA VAL A 289 7.05 10.35 -19.75
C VAL A 289 6.10 10.73 -20.87
N VAL A 290 6.61 10.79 -22.11
CA VAL A 290 5.81 10.99 -23.32
C VAL A 290 5.70 9.66 -24.05
N GLY A 291 4.50 9.09 -24.08
CA GLY A 291 4.20 7.83 -24.75
C GLY A 291 3.51 8.04 -26.10
N LEU A 292 3.85 7.21 -27.07
CA LEU A 292 3.03 6.93 -28.23
C LEU A 292 2.19 5.70 -27.90
N VAL A 293 0.88 5.90 -27.72
CA VAL A 293 -0.07 4.86 -27.34
C VAL A 293 -0.77 4.35 -28.58
N GLU A 294 -0.73 3.05 -28.83
CA GLU A 294 -1.54 2.40 -29.86
C GLU A 294 -2.87 1.99 -29.24
N LEU A 295 -3.94 2.68 -29.61
CA LEU A 295 -5.29 2.42 -29.11
C LEU A 295 -5.84 1.12 -29.71
N GLU A 296 -6.79 0.48 -29.03
CA GLU A 296 -7.45 -0.73 -29.53
C GLU A 296 -8.13 -0.52 -30.91
N GLU A 297 -8.53 0.71 -31.22
CA GLU A 297 -9.07 1.11 -32.52
C GLU A 297 -8.02 1.15 -33.65
N GLY A 298 -6.73 0.98 -33.34
CA GLY A 298 -5.63 0.89 -34.30
C GLY A 298 -4.96 2.21 -34.68
N VAL A 299 -5.39 3.34 -34.12
CA VAL A 299 -4.70 4.63 -34.28
C VAL A 299 -3.69 4.85 -33.15
N ARG A 300 -2.67 5.67 -33.41
CA ARG A 300 -1.66 6.04 -32.41
C ARG A 300 -1.85 7.46 -31.92
N LEU A 301 -1.76 7.66 -30.61
CA LEU A 301 -1.96 8.93 -29.93
C LEU A 301 -0.76 9.25 -29.05
N VAL A 302 -0.24 10.48 -29.13
CA VAL A 302 0.78 10.97 -28.20
C VAL A 302 0.09 11.49 -26.94
N SER A 303 0.56 11.05 -25.77
CA SER A 303 0.03 11.44 -24.47
C SER A 303 1.10 11.29 -23.37
N ASN A 304 0.90 11.86 -22.17
CA ASN A 304 1.78 11.53 -21.06
C ASN A 304 1.36 10.20 -20.42
N VAL A 305 2.36 9.42 -20.03
CA VAL A 305 2.14 8.22 -19.22
C VAL A 305 2.46 8.58 -17.77
N THR A 306 1.46 8.61 -16.90
CA THR A 306 1.61 9.07 -15.51
C THR A 306 1.47 7.91 -14.52
N GLY A 307 1.84 8.15 -13.27
CA GLY A 307 1.79 7.14 -12.21
C GLY A 307 2.82 6.02 -12.39
N VAL A 308 3.87 6.25 -13.16
CA VAL A 308 4.96 5.30 -13.43
C VAL A 308 6.31 5.99 -13.47
N ARG A 309 7.34 5.24 -13.10
CA ARG A 309 8.73 5.64 -13.32
C ARG A 309 9.23 5.14 -14.68
N PRO A 310 10.20 5.82 -15.31
CA PRO A 310 10.75 5.40 -16.59
C PRO A 310 11.29 3.96 -16.62
N ASP A 311 11.88 3.46 -15.52
CA ASP A 311 12.44 2.11 -15.39
C ASP A 311 11.38 0.99 -15.27
N GLN A 312 10.10 1.37 -15.15
CA GLN A 312 8.96 0.46 -15.10
C GLN A 312 8.27 0.27 -16.45
N LEU A 313 8.61 1.10 -17.46
CA LEU A 313 7.97 1.06 -18.77
C LEU A 313 8.48 -0.10 -19.61
N ASN A 314 7.55 -0.83 -20.23
CA ASN A 314 7.84 -1.82 -21.26
C ASN A 314 6.99 -1.54 -22.49
N VAL A 315 7.56 -1.75 -23.68
CA VAL A 315 6.78 -1.75 -24.92
C VAL A 315 5.70 -2.84 -24.82
N ASP A 316 4.56 -2.59 -25.44
CA ASP A 316 3.36 -3.44 -25.43
C ASP A 316 2.64 -3.53 -24.07
N MET A 317 3.11 -2.84 -23.02
CA MET A 317 2.39 -2.83 -21.75
C MET A 317 1.00 -2.21 -21.93
N PRO A 318 -0.05 -2.79 -21.31
CA PRO A 318 -1.39 -2.28 -21.44
C PRO A 318 -1.53 -0.95 -20.69
N LEU A 319 -2.20 0.00 -21.33
CA LEU A 319 -2.47 1.33 -20.80
C LEU A 319 -3.98 1.61 -20.83
N GLU A 320 -4.42 2.40 -19.87
CA GLU A 320 -5.78 2.94 -19.80
C GLU A 320 -5.75 4.46 -19.73
N LEU A 321 -6.74 5.07 -20.37
CA LEU A 321 -7.01 6.50 -20.35
C LEU A 321 -7.46 6.92 -18.96
N HIS A 322 -6.91 8.04 -18.51
CA HIS A 322 -7.46 8.83 -17.41
C HIS A 322 -7.35 10.32 -17.76
N TRP A 323 -7.98 11.15 -16.93
CA TRP A 323 -8.16 12.56 -17.21
C TRP A 323 -7.36 13.39 -16.23
N LEU A 324 -6.68 14.41 -16.76
CA LEU A 324 -6.02 15.43 -15.96
C LEU A 324 -6.68 16.78 -16.23
N ASP A 325 -7.37 17.30 -15.22
CA ASP A 325 -7.87 18.67 -15.23
C ASP A 325 -6.75 19.62 -14.85
N THR A 326 -6.42 20.55 -15.74
CA THR A 326 -5.33 21.50 -15.53
C THR A 326 -5.81 22.89 -15.12
N ASP A 327 -7.01 23.25 -15.56
CA ASP A 327 -7.78 24.42 -15.14
C ASP A 327 -9.27 24.14 -15.37
N ASP A 328 -10.15 25.06 -14.97
CA ASP A 328 -11.62 24.89 -15.04
C ASP A 328 -12.16 24.57 -16.44
N ASP A 329 -11.41 24.88 -17.51
CA ASP A 329 -11.85 24.73 -18.90
C ASP A 329 -11.02 23.71 -19.71
N THR A 330 -10.01 23.07 -19.09
CA THR A 330 -9.03 22.25 -19.81
C THR A 330 -8.83 20.90 -19.14
N THR A 331 -9.34 19.86 -19.79
CA THR A 331 -9.10 18.45 -19.46
C THR A 331 -8.18 17.83 -20.51
N LEU A 332 -7.09 17.21 -20.07
CA LEU A 332 -6.12 16.54 -20.92
C LEU A 332 -6.30 15.02 -20.84
N HIS A 333 -6.19 14.35 -21.98
CA HIS A 333 -6.08 12.90 -22.04
C HIS A 333 -4.69 12.46 -21.56
N GLN A 334 -4.66 11.61 -20.55
CA GLN A 334 -3.44 10.99 -20.04
C GLN A 334 -3.59 9.48 -20.03
N PHE A 335 -2.47 8.76 -20.06
CA PHE A 335 -2.50 7.31 -19.90
C PHE A 335 -1.76 6.90 -18.63
N ARG A 336 -2.16 5.77 -18.08
CA ARG A 336 -1.47 5.08 -16.99
C ARG A 336 -1.48 3.58 -17.28
N PRO A 337 -0.65 2.76 -16.63
CA PRO A 337 -0.76 1.31 -16.74
C PRO A 337 -2.19 0.85 -16.47
N ALA A 338 -2.71 -0.04 -17.30
CA ALA A 338 -4.01 -0.63 -17.03
C ALA A 338 -3.95 -1.49 -15.77
N ALA A 339 -5.02 -1.47 -14.97
CA ALA A 339 -5.15 -2.40 -13.86
C ALA A 339 -5.09 -3.85 -14.41
N PRO A 340 -4.20 -4.72 -13.89
CA PRO A 340 -4.08 -6.07 -14.40
C PRO A 340 -5.35 -6.87 -14.08
N ARG A 341 -5.76 -7.72 -15.02
CA ARG A 341 -6.81 -8.69 -14.75
C ARG A 341 -6.24 -9.85 -13.95
N ARG A 342 -7.02 -10.34 -12.99
CA ARG A 342 -6.79 -11.63 -12.33
C ARG A 342 -6.68 -12.75 -13.36
N ARG A 343 -5.76 -13.68 -13.12
CA ARG A 343 -5.66 -14.92 -13.91
C ARG A 343 -6.71 -15.94 -13.46
N ASP A 344 -7.30 -16.62 -14.44
CA ASP A 344 -8.24 -17.72 -14.17
C ASP A 344 -7.51 -19.02 -13.77
N SER A 345 -6.23 -19.14 -14.11
CA SER A 345 -5.37 -20.28 -13.81
C SER A 345 -4.08 -19.87 -13.11
N THR A 346 -3.58 -20.75 -12.25
CA THR A 346 -2.27 -20.60 -11.60
C THR A 346 -1.14 -20.83 -12.59
N LEU A 347 -0.10 -19.99 -12.53
CA LEU A 347 1.12 -20.16 -13.30
C LEU A 347 1.82 -21.47 -12.91
N ALA A 348 2.50 -22.11 -13.86
CA ALA A 348 3.41 -23.19 -13.53
C ALA A 348 4.75 -22.60 -13.10
N ALA A 349 5.37 -23.17 -12.06
CA ALA A 349 6.68 -22.70 -11.61
C ALA A 349 7.77 -22.80 -12.69
N GLY A 350 7.66 -23.77 -13.60
CA GLY A 350 8.57 -23.89 -14.76
C GLY A 350 8.50 -22.72 -15.75
N ASP A 351 7.46 -21.87 -15.67
CA ASP A 351 7.31 -20.66 -16.48
C ASP A 351 7.91 -19.41 -15.79
N LEU A 352 8.48 -19.58 -14.59
CA LEU A 352 8.98 -18.48 -13.77
C LEU A 352 10.50 -18.51 -13.69
N GLU A 353 11.10 -17.35 -13.93
CA GLU A 353 12.54 -17.13 -13.79
C GLU A 353 12.81 -15.82 -13.05
N VAL A 354 14.00 -15.72 -12.45
CA VAL A 354 14.43 -14.49 -11.78
C VAL A 354 14.44 -13.34 -12.78
N GLY A 355 13.80 -12.23 -12.41
CA GLY A 355 13.60 -11.06 -13.27
C GLY A 355 12.26 -11.03 -13.99
N HIS A 356 11.46 -12.11 -13.96
CA HIS A 356 10.09 -12.08 -14.49
C HIS A 356 9.29 -10.99 -13.75
N ARG A 357 8.89 -9.95 -14.48
CA ARG A 357 8.16 -8.79 -13.95
C ARG A 357 6.67 -9.05 -13.81
N LEU A 358 6.10 -8.61 -12.69
CA LEU A 358 4.66 -8.56 -12.51
C LEU A 358 4.09 -7.35 -13.29
N PRO A 359 2.84 -7.42 -13.77
CA PRO A 359 2.19 -6.28 -14.39
C PRO A 359 2.01 -5.16 -13.36
N LEU A 360 2.25 -3.92 -13.78
CA LEU A 360 2.01 -2.75 -12.92
C LEU A 360 0.53 -2.66 -12.57
N SER A 361 0.23 -2.24 -11.34
CA SER A 361 -1.16 -2.08 -10.89
C SER A 361 -1.31 -0.73 -10.19
N PRO A 362 -1.89 0.30 -10.85
CA PRO A 362 -2.27 1.51 -10.15
C PRO A 362 -3.45 1.23 -9.22
N VAL A 363 -3.40 1.82 -8.03
CA VAL A 363 -4.42 1.73 -6.99
C VAL A 363 -4.79 3.15 -6.60
N PRO A 364 -5.95 3.65 -7.06
CA PRO A 364 -6.49 4.92 -6.60
C PRO A 364 -6.74 4.85 -5.10
N ILE A 365 -6.23 5.83 -4.36
CA ILE A 365 -6.44 5.94 -2.92
C ILE A 365 -7.52 6.99 -2.71
N ASP A 366 -8.71 6.54 -2.34
CA ASP A 366 -9.81 7.42 -1.97
C ASP A 366 -10.26 7.15 -0.52
N THR A 367 -11.12 8.03 -0.01
CA THR A 367 -11.69 7.89 1.33
C THR A 367 -12.44 6.57 1.49
N LEU A 368 -13.12 6.10 0.43
CA LEU A 368 -13.88 4.85 0.47
C LEU A 368 -12.94 3.67 0.70
N LEU A 369 -11.83 3.57 -0.03
CA LEU A 369 -10.82 2.54 0.12
C LEU A 369 -10.25 2.57 1.54
N ILE A 370 -9.79 3.73 2.03
CA ILE A 370 -9.18 3.82 3.36
C ILE A 370 -10.17 3.40 4.45
N VAL A 371 -11.38 3.96 4.46
CA VAL A 371 -12.35 3.70 5.52
C VAL A 371 -12.91 2.28 5.45
N SER A 372 -13.30 1.80 4.27
CA SER A 372 -13.87 0.45 4.13
C SER A 372 -12.86 -0.63 4.48
N THR A 373 -11.58 -0.45 4.08
CA THR A 373 -10.54 -1.41 4.40
C THR A 373 -10.13 -1.35 5.86
N ALA A 374 -10.13 -0.18 6.51
CA ALA A 374 -9.93 -0.08 7.96
C ALA A 374 -11.00 -0.83 8.76
N LEU A 375 -12.27 -0.77 8.32
CA LEU A 375 -13.34 -1.57 8.91
C LEU A 375 -13.12 -3.08 8.70
N ALA A 376 -12.74 -3.49 7.48
CA ALA A 376 -12.53 -4.89 7.13
C ALA A 376 -11.30 -5.50 7.85
N THR A 377 -10.22 -4.72 8.00
CA THR A 377 -9.02 -5.11 8.75
C THR A 377 -9.22 -5.02 10.26
N ARG A 378 -10.33 -4.39 10.70
CA ARG A 378 -10.67 -4.11 12.10
C ARG A 378 -9.65 -3.22 12.80
N ASP A 379 -8.99 -2.37 12.01
CA ASP A 379 -8.08 -1.36 12.53
C ASP A 379 -8.86 -0.06 12.79
N PHE A 380 -9.41 0.04 13.98
CA PHE A 380 -10.26 1.16 14.40
C PHE A 380 -9.47 2.34 14.97
N GLN A 381 -8.19 2.50 14.63
CA GLN A 381 -7.49 3.74 14.93
C GLN A 381 -8.17 4.91 14.20
N ASP A 382 -8.46 5.97 14.95
CA ASP A 382 -9.16 7.18 14.50
C ASP A 382 -8.56 7.80 13.23
N VAL A 383 -7.23 7.77 13.07
CA VAL A 383 -6.50 8.34 11.92
C VAL A 383 -6.86 7.74 10.55
N HIS A 384 -7.61 6.64 10.51
CA HIS A 384 -8.07 6.02 9.27
C HIS A 384 -9.48 6.47 8.87
N HIS A 385 -10.20 7.19 9.72
CA HIS A 385 -11.60 7.56 9.47
C HIS A 385 -12.04 8.90 10.06
N ASP A 386 -11.17 9.58 10.82
CA ASP A 386 -11.38 10.92 11.38
C ASP A 386 -10.24 11.86 10.90
N PRO A 387 -10.53 12.75 9.93
CA PRO A 387 -9.57 13.72 9.43
C PRO A 387 -9.03 14.69 10.50
N ASP A 388 -9.84 15.05 11.50
CA ASP A 388 -9.41 15.99 12.54
C ASP A 388 -8.47 15.29 13.53
N ALA A 389 -8.73 14.02 13.86
CA ALA A 389 -7.80 13.20 14.64
C ALA A 389 -6.47 12.97 13.90
N ALA A 390 -6.52 12.73 12.58
CA ALA A 390 -5.34 12.58 11.74
C ALA A 390 -4.49 13.88 11.71
N ARG A 391 -5.14 15.05 11.56
CA ARG A 391 -4.49 16.36 11.61
C ARG A 391 -3.90 16.69 12.97
N ALA A 392 -4.62 16.37 14.05
CA ALA A 392 -4.12 16.53 15.41
C ALA A 392 -2.84 15.71 15.67
N LYS A 393 -2.63 14.62 14.93
CA LYS A 393 -1.43 13.77 14.99
C LYS A 393 -0.36 14.14 13.94
N GLY A 394 -0.54 15.25 13.22
CA GLY A 394 0.47 15.83 12.31
C GLY A 394 0.44 15.31 10.88
N THR A 395 -0.66 14.69 10.44
CA THR A 395 -0.85 14.25 9.05
C THR A 395 -1.86 15.15 8.33
N PRO A 396 -1.76 15.36 7.00
CA PRO A 396 -2.65 16.30 6.30
C PRO A 396 -4.13 15.85 6.26
N ASP A 397 -4.34 14.53 6.21
CA ASP A 397 -5.66 13.88 6.17
C ASP A 397 -5.53 12.45 6.71
N ILE A 398 -6.64 11.70 6.73
CA ILE A 398 -6.63 10.26 7.00
C ILE A 398 -5.63 9.54 6.09
N PHE A 399 -5.09 8.43 6.56
CA PHE A 399 -4.13 7.66 5.77
C PHE A 399 -4.38 6.16 5.85
N MET A 400 -3.93 5.45 4.81
CA MET A 400 -4.11 4.01 4.68
C MET A 400 -3.30 3.22 5.73
N ASN A 401 -3.94 2.24 6.37
CA ASN A 401 -3.28 1.39 7.37
C ASN A 401 -2.42 0.29 6.71
N ILE A 402 -1.52 -0.30 7.50
CA ILE A 402 -0.57 -1.33 7.02
C ILE A 402 -1.26 -2.64 6.59
N LEU A 403 -2.40 -2.99 7.20
CA LEU A 403 -3.14 -4.21 6.88
C LEU A 403 -3.80 -4.09 5.50
N THR A 404 -4.25 -2.89 5.14
CA THR A 404 -4.74 -2.56 3.79
C THR A 404 -3.61 -2.70 2.77
N SER A 405 -2.42 -2.16 3.05
CA SER A 405 -1.25 -2.34 2.17
C SER A 405 -0.92 -3.83 1.98
N CYS A 406 -0.93 -4.62 3.06
CA CYS A 406 -0.72 -6.07 3.00
C CYS A 406 -1.79 -6.77 2.15
N GLY A 407 -3.07 -6.44 2.35
CA GLY A 407 -4.19 -7.01 1.61
C GLY A 407 -4.13 -6.72 0.12
N ILE A 408 -3.86 -5.46 -0.25
CA ILE A 408 -3.77 -5.04 -1.65
C ILE A 408 -2.55 -5.68 -2.34
N VAL A 409 -1.39 -5.76 -1.67
CA VAL A 409 -0.20 -6.44 -2.20
C VAL A 409 -0.46 -7.93 -2.37
N SER A 410 -1.05 -8.59 -1.36
CA SER A 410 -1.38 -10.01 -1.41
C SER A 410 -2.35 -10.33 -2.55
N ARG A 411 -3.42 -9.52 -2.70
CA ARG A 411 -4.36 -9.61 -3.82
C ARG A 411 -3.64 -9.50 -5.16
N TRP A 412 -2.84 -8.45 -5.36
CA TRP A 412 -2.16 -8.20 -6.64
C TRP A 412 -1.17 -9.32 -7.01
N ILE A 413 -0.39 -9.81 -6.05
CA ILE A 413 0.52 -10.94 -6.27
C ILE A 413 -0.28 -12.23 -6.54
N GLY A 414 -1.38 -12.47 -5.81
CA GLY A 414 -2.27 -13.60 -6.04
C GLY A 414 -2.99 -13.55 -7.39
N ASP A 415 -3.36 -12.36 -7.87
CA ASP A 415 -3.98 -12.14 -9.19
C ASP A 415 -3.02 -12.47 -10.32
N TRP A 416 -1.74 -12.14 -10.14
CA TRP A 416 -0.67 -12.49 -11.07
C TRP A 416 -0.28 -13.97 -11.00
N ALA A 417 -0.13 -14.54 -9.81
CA ALA A 417 0.27 -15.95 -9.66
C ALA A 417 -0.87 -16.90 -10.06
N GLY A 418 -2.11 -16.53 -9.76
CA GLY A 418 -3.34 -17.27 -9.99
C GLY A 418 -3.91 -17.92 -8.72
N PRO A 419 -5.15 -18.44 -8.79
CA PRO A 419 -6.00 -18.65 -7.62
C PRO A 419 -5.53 -19.73 -6.65
N ASP A 420 -4.82 -20.76 -7.13
CA ASP A 420 -4.41 -21.93 -6.33
C ASP A 420 -2.99 -21.83 -5.76
N VAL A 421 -2.32 -20.69 -5.89
CA VAL A 421 -0.97 -20.51 -5.35
C VAL A 421 -0.97 -20.61 -3.81
N GLY A 422 0.03 -21.30 -3.25
CA GLY A 422 0.27 -21.33 -1.83
C GLY A 422 1.02 -20.09 -1.33
N TRP A 423 0.87 -19.79 -0.04
CA TRP A 423 1.54 -18.67 0.62
C TRP A 423 2.40 -19.18 1.77
N GLN A 424 3.67 -18.77 1.81
CA GLN A 424 4.58 -19.07 2.90
C GLN A 424 4.87 -17.85 3.75
N SER A 425 5.09 -16.69 3.13
CA SER A 425 5.34 -15.46 3.86
C SER A 425 4.99 -14.20 3.08
N ILE A 426 4.71 -13.12 3.81
CA ILE A 426 4.69 -11.74 3.29
C ILE A 426 5.48 -10.89 4.27
N ASP A 427 6.63 -10.39 3.83
CA ASP A 427 7.41 -9.38 4.52
C ASP A 427 7.19 -8.02 3.84
N LEU A 428 6.82 -7.01 4.62
CA LEU A 428 6.62 -5.67 4.11
C LEU A 428 7.14 -4.60 5.07
N ARG A 429 7.50 -3.48 4.45
CA ARG A 429 7.94 -2.25 5.09
C ARG A 429 7.14 -1.08 4.54
N LEU A 430 6.67 -0.21 5.42
CA LEU A 430 6.06 1.06 5.05
C LEU A 430 7.08 2.19 4.94
N GLY A 431 6.80 3.12 4.03
CA GLY A 431 7.55 4.34 3.78
C GLY A 431 6.61 5.55 3.76
N ALA A 432 6.46 6.20 2.61
CA ALA A 432 5.58 7.36 2.45
C ALA A 432 4.11 7.01 2.76
N PRO A 433 3.32 7.89 3.39
CA PRO A 433 1.90 7.64 3.64
C PRO A 433 1.10 7.70 2.32
N ASN A 434 -0.06 7.04 2.31
CA ASN A 434 -1.07 7.17 1.25
C ASN A 434 -2.29 7.90 1.82
N HIS A 435 -2.71 8.97 1.17
CA HIS A 435 -3.83 9.82 1.52
C HIS A 435 -4.92 9.79 0.42
N PRO A 436 -6.17 10.21 0.73
CA PRO A 436 -7.19 10.42 -0.29
C PRO A 436 -6.68 11.33 -1.42
N GLY A 437 -6.92 10.93 -2.66
CA GLY A 437 -6.46 11.61 -3.87
C GLY A 437 -5.14 11.07 -4.43
N ASP A 438 -4.38 10.30 -3.66
CA ASP A 438 -3.17 9.65 -4.15
C ASP A 438 -3.49 8.53 -5.16
N THR A 439 -2.49 8.16 -5.94
CA THR A 439 -2.46 6.87 -6.65
C THR A 439 -1.17 6.17 -6.28
N MET A 440 -1.30 4.96 -5.73
CA MET A 440 -0.17 4.08 -5.48
C MET A 440 -0.04 3.08 -6.64
N THR A 441 1.12 3.02 -7.30
CA THR A 441 1.37 2.02 -8.35
C THR A 441 2.23 0.89 -7.81
N LEU A 442 1.69 -0.33 -7.83
CA LEU A 442 2.41 -1.55 -7.50
C LEU A 442 3.29 -2.00 -8.66
N SER A 443 4.48 -2.48 -8.33
CA SER A 443 5.46 -3.05 -9.24
C SER A 443 6.27 -4.13 -8.54
N GLY A 444 6.85 -5.05 -9.29
CA GLY A 444 7.64 -6.14 -8.71
C GLY A 444 8.13 -7.14 -9.73
N SER A 445 8.93 -8.08 -9.25
CA SER A 445 9.48 -9.15 -10.07
C SER A 445 9.87 -10.35 -9.21
N VAL A 446 9.96 -11.53 -9.83
CA VAL A 446 10.54 -12.72 -9.21
C VAL A 446 12.02 -12.44 -8.89
N THR A 447 12.42 -12.61 -7.64
CA THR A 447 13.79 -12.38 -7.16
C THR A 447 14.52 -13.69 -6.84
N ALA A 448 13.79 -14.76 -6.58
CA ALA A 448 14.34 -16.10 -6.40
C ALA A 448 13.34 -17.19 -6.80
N VAL A 449 13.86 -18.30 -7.32
CA VAL A 449 13.11 -19.54 -7.56
C VAL A 449 13.94 -20.67 -6.95
N LYS A 450 13.34 -21.46 -6.05
CA LYS A 450 13.99 -22.61 -5.41
C LYS A 450 13.11 -23.84 -5.59
N SER A 451 13.63 -24.82 -6.30
CA SER A 451 12.95 -26.10 -6.47
C SER A 451 13.22 -27.04 -5.30
N THR A 452 12.16 -27.69 -4.83
CA THR A 452 12.22 -28.74 -3.81
C THR A 452 11.40 -29.95 -4.26
N ASP A 453 11.55 -31.10 -3.61
CA ASP A 453 10.79 -32.30 -3.98
C ASP A 453 9.28 -32.08 -3.77
N GLY A 454 8.55 -31.95 -4.88
CA GLY A 454 7.08 -31.82 -4.91
C GLY A 454 6.54 -30.39 -4.98
N HIS A 455 7.35 -29.36 -4.73
CA HIS A 455 6.95 -27.96 -4.88
C HIS A 455 8.11 -27.02 -5.16
N ASP A 456 7.80 -25.88 -5.78
CA ASP A 456 8.71 -24.78 -6.03
C ASP A 456 8.36 -23.59 -5.12
N LEU A 457 9.38 -23.01 -4.51
CA LEU A 457 9.28 -21.79 -3.74
C LEU A 457 9.73 -20.60 -4.59
N VAL A 458 8.83 -19.65 -4.81
CA VAL A 458 9.08 -18.45 -5.62
C VAL A 458 9.01 -17.23 -4.72
N THR A 459 10.09 -16.45 -4.69
CA THR A 459 10.13 -15.16 -3.98
C THR A 459 9.85 -14.03 -4.95
N VAL A 460 8.85 -13.20 -4.65
CA VAL A 460 8.51 -11.98 -5.38
C VAL A 460 8.95 -10.78 -4.56
N GLY A 461 9.84 -9.95 -5.12
CA GLY A 461 10.13 -8.63 -4.57
C GLY A 461 9.12 -7.62 -5.12
N PHE A 462 8.59 -6.76 -4.25
CA PHE A 462 7.57 -5.77 -4.62
C PHE A 462 7.81 -4.38 -4.05
N GLU A 463 7.20 -3.41 -4.70
CA GLU A 463 7.17 -2.00 -4.33
C GLU A 463 5.81 -1.40 -4.72
N GLY A 464 5.21 -0.59 -3.86
CA GLY A 464 4.11 0.32 -4.16
C GLY A 464 4.55 1.75 -3.91
N ALA A 465 4.52 2.59 -4.94
CA ALA A 465 4.97 3.98 -4.87
C ALA A 465 3.86 4.97 -5.24
N ASN A 466 3.83 6.11 -4.55
CA ASN A 466 2.99 7.26 -4.85
C ASN A 466 3.86 8.49 -5.18
N SER A 467 3.26 9.68 -5.27
CA SER A 467 3.95 10.94 -5.56
C SER A 467 4.98 11.35 -4.48
N LEU A 468 4.82 10.88 -3.24
CA LEU A 468 5.71 11.17 -2.11
C LEU A 468 6.88 10.18 -2.01
N GLY A 469 6.81 9.04 -2.71
CA GLY A 469 7.86 8.02 -2.75
C GLY A 469 7.31 6.60 -2.57
N THR A 470 8.18 5.68 -2.16
CA THR A 470 7.81 4.29 -1.88
C THR A 470 6.90 4.24 -0.64
N HIS A 471 5.64 3.86 -0.81
CA HIS A 471 4.70 3.63 0.29
C HIS A 471 4.91 2.27 0.95
N VAL A 472 5.05 1.22 0.14
CA VAL A 472 5.23 -0.15 0.63
C VAL A 472 6.32 -0.85 -0.18
N SER A 473 7.13 -1.67 0.45
CA SER A 473 8.13 -2.51 -0.23
C SER A 473 8.37 -3.78 0.57
N GLY A 474 8.83 -4.84 -0.08
CA GLY A 474 9.11 -6.08 0.63
C GLY A 474 9.22 -7.29 -0.28
N THR A 475 9.01 -8.46 0.30
CA THR A 475 9.05 -9.75 -0.40
C THR A 475 7.90 -10.65 0.02
N ALA A 476 7.31 -11.38 -0.92
CA ALA A 476 6.38 -12.47 -0.64
C ALA A 476 6.97 -13.79 -1.13
N GLU A 477 6.73 -14.86 -0.38
CA GLU A 477 7.11 -16.21 -0.77
C GLU A 477 5.86 -17.03 -1.08
N LEU A 478 5.84 -17.57 -2.30
CA LEU A 478 4.74 -18.32 -2.88
C LEU A 478 5.14 -19.76 -3.11
N VAL A 479 4.22 -20.68 -2.88
CA VAL A 479 4.42 -22.10 -3.12
C VAL A 479 3.62 -22.55 -4.34
N PHE A 480 4.32 -23.12 -5.31
CA PHE A 480 3.75 -23.68 -6.53
C PHE A 480 3.92 -25.21 -6.53
N GLY A 481 2.87 -25.95 -6.85
CA GLY A 481 2.87 -27.43 -6.79
C GLY A 481 2.19 -27.96 -5.54
N ASP A 482 2.73 -29.01 -4.93
CA ASP A 482 2.15 -29.63 -3.74
C ASP A 482 2.20 -28.67 -2.55
N LEU A 483 1.03 -28.23 -2.08
CA LEU A 483 0.96 -27.28 -0.98
C LEU A 483 1.40 -27.94 0.35
N PRO A 484 2.37 -27.36 1.07
CA PRO A 484 2.74 -27.83 2.40
C PRO A 484 1.55 -27.63 3.35
N GLY A 485 1.05 -28.70 3.97
CA GLY A 485 0.09 -28.58 5.07
C GLY A 485 -1.25 -29.30 4.93
N ASP A 486 -1.56 -29.91 3.79
CA ASP A 486 -2.79 -30.73 3.61
C ASP A 486 -2.56 -32.25 3.71
N ARG A 487 -1.37 -32.68 4.19
CA ARG A 487 -1.23 -34.05 4.72
C ARG A 487 -1.89 -34.10 6.09
N ALA A 488 -3.11 -34.63 6.09
CA ALA A 488 -3.97 -34.95 7.23
C ALA A 488 -3.24 -35.52 8.45
#